data_AF-A0AAD5IRW0-F1
#
_entry.id   AF-A0AAD5IRW0-F1
#
_cell.length_a   1.000
_cell.length_b   1.000
_cell.length_c   1.000
_cell.angle_alpha   90.00
_cell.angle_beta   90.00
_cell.angle_gamma   90.00
#
_symmetry.space_group_name_H-M   'P 1'
#
loop_
_entity.id
_entity.type
_entity.pdbx_description
1 polymer ?
#
loop_
_entity_poly.entity_id
_entity_poly.type
_entity_poly.pdbx_seq_one_letter_code
_entity_poly.pdbx_strand_id
1 'polypeptide(L)'
;MRGADGGPWRRLCALPTFWVGILYDEVSLQNVLDIMADWTAKERQMSRNKVPKTGLKPFRDGLLGHVAQDVLKLAKDGPERRGYKESGFVNVVAEAVRKGVVNMALVSQAGLTGTTNGHHRVFGLTYNIEVAVSFSSSSYHSTKKSRRGYRSIVAASPPTEAAVIATEPLTKEDLVGYLAAGCKPKEKWRIGTEHEKFGFEFGTLRPMKYEQIAELLHSIAERFDWEKVIEDDKIIGLKQGKQNISLEPGGQFELSGAPVETLHQTCAELNSHLQQVKAFTEEMGIGFLGIGFHPKWGINEIPVMPKGRYEIVTNYMPKVGTFGIDMMYRTCSVQVNLDFSSEADMIKKFRASLALQPIATALFANSPFTEGKPNGYLSMRSQIWTDTDNNRTGMLPFVFDDSFGFEQYVDYALDVPMYFIYRKKKYIDCSGMSFREFMAGKLPHLPGELPTLNDWELHLGTIYPEVRLKRYLEMRGADAGSWGSLCALPAFWVGLFYDEVALQNVVDMTADWTLEEKLMLRNKVTKTALKRHSEMDGLERRGFKESGFLNAVEEVARTGVTPAEKLLEMYHGEWTQSVDPVFQHILY
;
A
#
# COMPACT_ATOMS: atom_id res chain seq x y z
N MET A 1 0.58 -5.42 -26.21
CA MET A 1 0.75 -3.95 -26.25
C MET A 1 1.11 -3.44 -24.84
N ARG A 2 2.32 -3.75 -24.32
CA ARG A 2 2.74 -3.48 -22.92
C ARG A 2 3.90 -2.45 -22.84
N GLY A 3 3.92 -1.45 -23.71
CA GLY A 3 5.05 -0.53 -23.87
C GLY A 3 4.70 0.96 -23.71
N ALA A 4 3.50 1.29 -23.25
CA ALA A 4 3.07 2.66 -23.02
C ALA A 4 2.82 2.86 -21.53
N ASP A 5 3.34 3.96 -20.98
CA ASP A 5 3.17 4.32 -19.58
C ASP A 5 1.72 4.73 -19.28
N GLY A 6 1.26 4.46 -18.06
CA GLY A 6 0.00 4.98 -17.55
C GLY A 6 0.05 6.51 -17.50
N GLY A 7 -1.01 7.16 -17.97
CA GLY A 7 -1.12 8.63 -17.99
C GLY A 7 -2.42 9.11 -17.35
N PRO A 8 -2.67 10.43 -17.35
CA PRO A 8 -3.92 11.02 -16.86
C PRO A 8 -5.14 10.35 -17.50
N TRP A 9 -6.30 10.37 -16.84
CA TRP A 9 -7.55 9.73 -17.29
C TRP A 9 -7.83 9.88 -18.80
N ARG A 10 -7.62 11.08 -19.36
CA ARG A 10 -7.83 11.39 -20.78
C ARG A 10 -6.93 10.59 -21.75
N ARG A 11 -5.80 10.04 -21.29
CA ARG A 11 -4.89 9.18 -22.05
C ARG A 11 -5.19 7.69 -21.93
N LEU A 12 -5.95 7.26 -20.91
CA LEU A 12 -6.27 5.84 -20.70
C LEU A 12 -7.09 5.27 -21.86
N CYS A 13 -8.09 6.02 -22.33
CA CYS A 13 -8.88 5.62 -23.51
C CYS A 13 -8.12 5.82 -24.82
N ALA A 14 -7.11 6.70 -24.85
CA ALA A 14 -6.36 7.02 -26.06
C ALA A 14 -5.54 5.83 -26.59
N LEU A 15 -4.97 5.01 -25.70
CA LEU A 15 -4.16 3.85 -26.09
C LEU A 15 -5.00 2.74 -26.76
N PRO A 16 -6.14 2.28 -26.18
CA PRO A 16 -7.07 1.40 -26.86
C PRO A 16 -7.57 1.98 -28.19
N THR A 17 -8.00 3.25 -28.22
CA THR A 17 -8.48 3.88 -29.45
C THR A 17 -7.38 3.94 -30.52
N PHE A 18 -6.14 4.23 -30.14
CA PHE A 18 -5.00 4.25 -31.06
C PHE A 18 -4.82 2.89 -31.75
N TRP A 19 -4.80 1.80 -30.99
CA TRP A 19 -4.60 0.47 -31.56
C TRP A 19 -5.80 -0.04 -32.32
N VAL A 20 -7.01 0.23 -31.85
CA VAL A 20 -8.25 -0.09 -32.58
C VAL A 20 -8.29 0.68 -33.90
N GLY A 21 -7.89 1.94 -33.91
CA GLY A 21 -7.85 2.75 -35.12
C GLY A 21 -6.84 2.29 -36.17
N ILE A 22 -5.77 1.62 -35.75
CA ILE A 22 -4.77 1.04 -36.66
C ILE A 22 -5.17 -0.37 -37.09
N LEU A 23 -5.55 -1.23 -36.15
CA LEU A 23 -5.66 -2.67 -36.38
C LEU A 23 -7.04 -3.09 -36.88
N TYR A 24 -8.11 -2.33 -36.57
CA TYR A 24 -9.49 -2.73 -36.87
C TYR A 24 -10.06 -1.95 -38.07
N ASP A 25 -9.21 -1.23 -38.80
CA ASP A 25 -9.53 -0.56 -40.06
C ASP A 25 -8.49 -0.98 -41.11
N GLU A 26 -8.94 -1.63 -42.19
CA GLU A 26 -8.06 -2.25 -43.19
C GLU A 26 -7.17 -1.21 -43.90
N VAL A 27 -7.68 -0.01 -44.14
CA VAL A 27 -6.94 1.08 -44.78
C VAL A 27 -5.81 1.58 -43.88
N SER A 28 -6.10 1.79 -42.58
CA SER A 28 -5.08 2.17 -41.61
C SER A 28 -4.03 1.09 -41.41
N LEU A 29 -4.44 -0.17 -41.35
CA LEU A 29 -3.52 -1.30 -41.19
C LEU A 29 -2.56 -1.40 -42.38
N GLN A 30 -3.08 -1.33 -43.60
CA GLN A 30 -2.25 -1.40 -44.80
C GLN A 30 -1.26 -0.23 -44.88
N ASN A 31 -1.70 1.00 -44.59
CA ASN A 31 -0.81 2.16 -44.59
C ASN A 31 0.28 2.07 -43.53
N VAL A 32 0.00 1.50 -42.35
CA VAL A 32 1.01 1.24 -41.31
C VAL A 32 2.00 0.16 -41.76
N LEU A 33 1.55 -0.88 -42.47
CA LEU A 33 2.42 -1.89 -43.05
C LEU A 33 3.36 -1.29 -44.11
N ASP A 34 2.86 -0.38 -44.94
CA ASP A 34 3.64 0.32 -45.95
C ASP A 34 4.72 1.22 -45.31
N ILE A 35 4.38 1.94 -44.22
CA ILE A 35 5.34 2.75 -43.44
C ILE A 35 6.49 1.91 -42.89
N MET A 36 6.24 0.65 -42.50
CA MET A 36 7.24 -0.24 -41.90
C MET A 36 7.87 -1.24 -42.87
N ALA A 37 7.52 -1.19 -44.16
CA ALA A 37 7.89 -2.20 -45.14
C ALA A 37 9.41 -2.35 -45.30
N ASP A 38 10.16 -1.25 -45.17
CA ASP A 38 11.62 -1.22 -45.29
C ASP A 38 12.33 -1.30 -43.92
N TRP A 39 11.61 -1.53 -42.81
CA TRP A 39 12.21 -1.60 -41.48
C TRP A 39 12.93 -2.94 -41.28
N THR A 40 14.21 -2.88 -40.97
CA THR A 40 14.99 -4.07 -40.62
C THR A 40 14.72 -4.52 -39.19
N ALA A 41 14.96 -5.79 -38.88
CA ALA A 41 14.86 -6.31 -37.51
C ALA A 41 15.80 -5.56 -36.54
N LYS A 42 16.98 -5.16 -37.02
CA LYS A 42 17.96 -4.38 -36.25
C LYS A 42 17.44 -2.99 -35.91
N GLU A 43 16.77 -2.31 -36.83
CA GLU A 43 16.18 -0.99 -36.59
C GLU A 43 14.99 -1.04 -35.63
N ARG A 44 14.13 -2.07 -35.74
CA ARG A 44 13.06 -2.31 -34.76
C ARG A 44 13.62 -2.53 -33.35
N GLN A 45 14.65 -3.36 -33.23
CA GLN A 45 15.30 -3.61 -31.94
C GLN A 45 16.02 -2.37 -31.40
N MET A 46 16.69 -1.61 -32.26
CA MET A 46 17.33 -0.34 -31.89
C MET A 46 16.29 0.65 -31.37
N SER A 47 15.14 0.78 -32.04
CA SER A 47 14.05 1.67 -31.62
C SER A 47 13.53 1.28 -30.25
N ARG A 48 13.25 -0.01 -30.02
CA ARG A 48 12.83 -0.52 -28.70
C ARG A 48 13.82 -0.14 -27.60
N ASN A 49 15.11 -0.16 -27.88
CA ASN A 49 16.15 0.11 -26.88
C ASN A 49 16.42 1.61 -26.67
N LYS A 50 16.31 2.43 -27.72
CA LYS A 50 16.67 3.87 -27.67
C LYS A 50 15.51 4.79 -27.35
N VAL A 51 14.31 4.49 -27.84
CA VAL A 51 13.11 5.34 -27.66
C VAL A 51 12.80 5.63 -26.18
N PRO A 52 12.97 4.70 -25.22
CA PRO A 52 12.79 5.02 -23.81
C PRO A 52 13.72 6.14 -23.30
N LYS A 53 14.88 6.34 -23.94
CA LYS A 53 15.87 7.37 -23.57
C LYS A 53 15.73 8.65 -24.39
N THR A 54 15.49 8.52 -25.69
CA THR A 54 15.58 9.63 -26.64
C THR A 54 14.22 10.15 -27.10
N GLY A 55 13.15 9.42 -26.75
CA GLY A 55 11.79 9.78 -27.11
C GLY A 55 11.57 9.81 -28.62
N LEU A 56 11.00 10.91 -29.12
CA LEU A 56 10.65 11.10 -30.53
C LEU A 56 11.84 11.56 -31.42
N LYS A 57 13.08 11.49 -30.94
CA LYS A 57 14.27 12.03 -31.63
C LYS A 57 15.49 11.10 -31.43
N PRO A 58 16.48 11.04 -32.36
CA PRO A 58 16.39 10.85 -33.82
C PRO A 58 16.16 9.36 -34.21
N PHE A 59 15.62 9.13 -35.42
CA PHE A 59 15.40 7.80 -36.00
C PHE A 59 15.66 7.84 -37.52
N ARG A 60 16.60 7.00 -37.98
CA ARG A 60 17.14 7.04 -39.36
C ARG A 60 17.65 8.45 -39.73
N ASP A 61 17.39 8.91 -40.94
CA ASP A 61 17.76 10.23 -41.46
C ASP A 61 16.81 11.35 -40.99
N GLY A 62 15.94 11.06 -40.01
CA GLY A 62 14.93 12.00 -39.52
C GLY A 62 14.58 11.83 -38.04
N LEU A 63 13.35 12.24 -37.69
CA LEU A 63 12.82 12.15 -36.33
C LEU A 63 11.74 11.07 -36.26
N LEU A 64 11.77 10.27 -35.19
CA LEU A 64 10.69 9.32 -34.91
C LEU A 64 9.35 10.05 -34.73
N GLY A 65 9.39 11.33 -34.33
CA GLY A 65 8.23 12.20 -34.26
C GLY A 65 7.44 12.32 -35.57
N HIS A 66 8.08 12.29 -36.74
CA HIS A 66 7.38 12.37 -38.02
C HIS A 66 6.60 11.07 -38.29
N VAL A 67 7.24 9.92 -38.10
CA VAL A 67 6.59 8.60 -38.17
C VAL A 67 5.43 8.53 -37.17
N ALA A 68 5.61 9.04 -35.95
CA ALA A 68 4.56 9.08 -34.95
C ALA A 68 3.37 9.96 -35.37
N GLN A 69 3.59 11.08 -36.09
CA GLN A 69 2.51 11.92 -36.62
C GLN A 69 1.71 11.19 -37.69
N ASP A 70 2.39 10.51 -38.62
CA ASP A 70 1.74 9.74 -39.68
C ASP A 70 0.91 8.59 -39.11
N VAL A 71 1.48 7.83 -38.18
CA VAL A 71 0.77 6.72 -37.51
C VAL A 71 -0.40 7.23 -36.67
N LEU A 72 -0.28 8.38 -36.00
CA LEU A 72 -1.38 8.97 -35.25
C LEU A 72 -2.53 9.45 -36.13
N LYS A 73 -2.23 9.96 -37.32
CA LYS A 73 -3.26 10.31 -38.30
C LYS A 73 -4.04 9.07 -38.70
N LEU A 74 -3.36 7.97 -39.03
CA LEU A 74 -4.00 6.69 -39.36
C LEU A 74 -4.83 6.14 -38.18
N ALA A 75 -4.31 6.23 -36.96
CA ALA A 75 -5.01 5.83 -35.75
C ALA A 75 -6.27 6.68 -35.46
N LYS A 76 -6.32 7.91 -35.97
CA LYS A 76 -7.49 8.79 -35.87
C LYS A 76 -8.51 8.53 -36.99
N ASP A 77 -8.03 8.28 -38.20
CA ASP A 77 -8.90 8.09 -39.36
C ASP A 77 -9.65 6.74 -39.31
N GLY A 78 -9.05 5.71 -38.70
CA GLY A 78 -9.69 4.39 -38.56
C GLY A 78 -11.01 4.40 -37.77
N PRO A 79 -11.06 4.97 -36.55
CA PRO A 79 -12.31 5.08 -35.80
C PRO A 79 -13.33 6.02 -36.46
N GLU A 80 -12.90 7.01 -37.24
CA GLU A 80 -13.79 7.85 -38.05
C GLU A 80 -14.47 7.02 -39.15
N ARG A 81 -13.71 6.19 -39.88
CA ARG A 81 -14.26 5.25 -40.86
C ARG A 81 -15.17 4.18 -40.24
N ARG A 82 -14.86 3.74 -39.02
CA ARG A 82 -15.68 2.75 -38.28
C ARG A 82 -16.99 3.33 -37.71
N GLY A 83 -17.16 4.66 -37.66
CA GLY A 83 -18.43 5.32 -37.33
C GLY A 83 -18.81 5.40 -35.84
N TYR A 84 -17.93 5.00 -34.91
CA TYR A 84 -18.24 4.94 -33.46
C TYR A 84 -17.94 6.25 -32.69
N LYS A 85 -17.56 7.34 -33.35
CA LYS A 85 -17.20 8.65 -32.74
C LYS A 85 -16.07 8.59 -31.69
N GLU A 86 -15.15 7.65 -31.81
CA GLU A 86 -14.07 7.42 -30.83
C GLU A 86 -12.81 8.26 -31.12
N SER A 87 -12.71 8.93 -32.29
CA SER A 87 -11.49 9.61 -32.74
C SER A 87 -11.05 10.77 -31.82
N GLY A 88 -11.96 11.30 -31.01
CA GLY A 88 -11.68 12.32 -30.01
C GLY A 88 -10.66 11.90 -28.95
N PHE A 89 -10.57 10.62 -28.62
CA PHE A 89 -9.65 10.10 -27.60
C PHE A 89 -8.18 10.18 -28.03
N VAL A 90 -7.88 10.14 -29.32
CA VAL A 90 -6.49 10.18 -29.85
C VAL A 90 -5.89 11.59 -29.82
N ASN A 91 -6.73 12.63 -29.71
CA ASN A 91 -6.29 14.04 -29.77
C ASN A 91 -5.24 14.41 -28.70
N VAL A 92 -5.33 13.82 -27.50
CA VAL A 92 -4.39 14.07 -26.40
C VAL A 92 -2.99 13.52 -26.72
N VAL A 93 -2.92 12.41 -27.45
CA VAL A 93 -1.64 11.82 -27.90
C VAL A 93 -1.10 12.60 -29.11
N ALA A 94 -1.98 13.04 -30.01
CA ALA A 94 -1.61 13.90 -31.13
C ALA A 94 -1.01 15.24 -30.70
N GLU A 95 -1.50 15.83 -29.62
CA GLU A 95 -0.92 17.04 -29.05
C GLU A 95 0.48 16.79 -28.46
N ALA A 96 0.69 15.68 -27.76
CA ALA A 96 1.99 15.32 -27.19
C ALA A 96 3.05 15.11 -28.29
N VAL A 97 2.68 14.43 -29.38
CA VAL A 97 3.57 14.22 -30.53
C VAL A 97 3.87 15.53 -31.27
N ARG A 98 2.89 16.42 -31.45
CA ARG A 98 3.12 17.76 -32.05
C ARG A 98 4.08 18.62 -31.23
N LYS A 99 3.97 18.55 -29.90
CA LYS A 99 4.86 19.27 -28.98
C LYS A 99 6.24 18.61 -28.86
N GLY A 100 6.42 17.42 -29.44
CA GLY A 100 7.68 16.67 -29.38
C GLY A 100 8.04 16.20 -27.97
N VAL A 101 7.05 16.09 -27.08
CA VAL A 101 7.28 15.80 -25.67
C VAL A 101 6.75 14.43 -25.30
N VAL A 102 7.67 13.57 -24.85
CA VAL A 102 7.40 12.17 -24.54
C VAL A 102 6.93 12.01 -23.09
N ASN A 103 7.11 13.07 -22.27
CA ASN A 103 6.51 13.18 -20.95
C ASN A 103 6.17 14.65 -20.64
N MET A 104 4.88 14.99 -20.52
CA MET A 104 4.45 16.37 -20.30
C MET A 104 3.51 16.43 -19.08
N ALA A 105 4.08 16.80 -17.94
CA ALA A 105 3.40 17.48 -16.85
C ALA A 105 3.10 18.97 -17.20
N LEU A 106 3.39 19.42 -18.42
CA LEU A 106 3.26 20.82 -18.84
C LEU A 106 2.37 20.96 -20.08
N VAL A 107 1.06 20.86 -19.88
CA VAL A 107 0.08 21.65 -20.64
C VAL A 107 -0.94 22.20 -19.66
N SER A 108 -0.54 23.22 -18.91
CA SER A 108 -1.49 24.21 -18.39
C SER A 108 -0.98 25.59 -18.81
N GLN A 109 -1.92 26.44 -19.23
CA GLN A 109 -1.74 27.83 -19.64
C GLN A 109 -1.14 28.07 -21.04
N ALA A 110 -2.02 28.06 -22.05
CA ALA A 110 -1.95 29.04 -23.13
C ALA A 110 -3.34 29.29 -23.72
N GLY A 111 -3.89 30.47 -23.44
CA GLY A 111 -4.75 31.20 -24.38
C GLY A 111 -6.26 31.11 -24.19
N LEU A 112 -6.82 31.94 -23.29
CA LEU A 112 -8.14 32.57 -23.49
C LEU A 112 -8.17 33.94 -22.79
N THR A 113 -7.52 34.94 -23.39
CA THR A 113 -7.92 36.35 -23.25
C THR A 113 -8.20 36.89 -24.65
N GLY A 114 -9.48 36.90 -25.00
CA GLY A 114 -9.98 37.39 -26.28
C GLY A 114 -11.47 37.67 -26.16
N THR A 115 -11.80 38.91 -25.84
CA THR A 115 -13.15 39.50 -25.83
C THR A 115 -13.81 39.42 -27.21
N THR A 116 -15.10 39.07 -27.29
CA THR A 116 -16.16 39.87 -27.95
C THR A 116 -17.55 39.25 -27.75
N ASN A 117 -18.53 40.14 -27.80
CA ASN A 117 -19.96 40.04 -27.48
C ASN A 117 -20.78 39.02 -28.29
N GLY A 118 -21.92 38.59 -27.71
CA GLY A 118 -23.19 38.56 -28.45
C GLY A 118 -23.93 37.23 -28.58
N HIS A 119 -24.95 37.06 -27.74
CA HIS A 119 -26.23 36.33 -27.92
C HIS A 119 -26.30 34.80 -28.12
N HIS A 120 -26.88 34.19 -27.07
CA HIS A 120 -27.85 33.08 -27.05
C HIS A 120 -27.84 32.00 -28.14
N ARG A 121 -27.53 30.77 -27.72
CA ARG A 121 -28.51 29.65 -27.67
C ARG A 121 -27.96 28.50 -26.83
N VAL A 122 -28.71 28.14 -25.78
CA VAL A 122 -28.51 26.94 -24.97
C VAL A 122 -28.96 25.73 -25.81
N PHE A 123 -28.04 24.79 -26.05
CA PHE A 123 -28.40 23.42 -26.42
C PHE A 123 -27.82 22.50 -25.35
N GLY A 124 -28.68 22.11 -24.40
CA GLY A 124 -28.42 20.99 -23.52
C GLY A 124 -28.56 19.69 -24.31
N LEU A 125 -27.55 18.82 -24.22
CA LEU A 125 -27.65 17.42 -24.61
C LEU A 125 -27.42 16.60 -23.35
N THR A 126 -28.53 16.30 -22.67
CA THR A 126 -28.63 15.22 -21.68
C THR A 126 -28.56 13.88 -22.42
N TYR A 127 -27.61 13.03 -22.04
CA TYR A 127 -27.64 11.61 -22.42
C TYR A 127 -28.14 10.81 -21.21
N ASN A 128 -29.42 10.45 -21.22
CA ASN A 128 -29.99 9.41 -20.38
C ASN A 128 -29.66 8.05 -21.02
N ILE A 129 -29.03 7.15 -20.27
CA ILE A 129 -28.99 5.73 -20.58
C ILE A 129 -29.61 5.02 -19.38
N GLU A 130 -30.88 4.66 -19.51
CA GLU A 130 -31.52 3.68 -18.64
C GLU A 130 -31.00 2.28 -19.01
N VAL A 131 -30.39 1.60 -18.05
CA VAL A 131 -30.18 0.15 -18.13
C VAL A 131 -31.08 -0.50 -17.09
N ALA A 132 -32.20 -1.06 -17.55
CA ALA A 132 -33.06 -1.89 -16.74
C ALA A 132 -32.34 -3.22 -16.46
N VAL A 133 -31.99 -3.46 -15.19
CA VAL A 133 -31.56 -4.78 -14.70
C VAL A 133 -32.66 -5.32 -13.81
N SER A 134 -33.32 -6.38 -14.29
CA SER A 134 -34.33 -7.12 -13.52
C SER A 134 -33.64 -8.02 -12.49
N PHE A 135 -33.96 -7.85 -11.21
CA PHE A 135 -33.56 -8.76 -10.15
C PHE A 135 -34.71 -9.70 -9.82
N SER A 136 -34.54 -11.00 -10.07
CA SER A 136 -35.45 -12.02 -9.55
C SER A 136 -35.02 -12.41 -8.14
N SER A 137 -35.86 -12.08 -7.16
CA SER A 137 -35.72 -12.49 -5.76
C SER A 137 -36.13 -13.95 -5.61
N SER A 138 -35.20 -14.83 -5.26
CA SER A 138 -35.52 -16.15 -4.70
C SER A 138 -35.21 -16.16 -3.21
N SER A 139 -36.27 -16.30 -2.42
CA SER A 139 -36.27 -16.38 -0.97
C SER A 139 -35.80 -17.77 -0.52
N TYR A 140 -34.66 -17.84 0.18
CA TYR A 140 -34.27 -19.03 0.93
C TYR A 140 -34.42 -18.79 2.44
N HIS A 141 -35.35 -19.54 3.05
CA HIS A 141 -35.51 -19.67 4.49
C HIS A 141 -34.26 -20.35 5.09
N SER A 142 -33.58 -19.66 6.02
CA SER A 142 -32.49 -20.22 6.82
C SER A 142 -32.97 -20.51 8.24
N THR A 143 -32.93 -21.78 8.62
CA THR A 143 -33.21 -22.27 9.96
C THR A 143 -32.03 -22.00 10.90
N LYS A 144 -32.33 -21.42 12.07
CA LYS A 144 -31.37 -21.08 13.13
C LYS A 144 -30.60 -22.31 13.63
N LYS A 145 -29.28 -22.29 13.52
CA LYS A 145 -28.36 -22.99 14.44
C LYS A 145 -27.24 -22.03 14.85
N SER A 146 -27.12 -21.80 16.16
CA SER A 146 -26.12 -20.93 16.75
C SER A 146 -24.71 -21.49 16.52
N ARG A 147 -23.87 -20.73 15.80
CA ARG A 147 -22.42 -20.90 15.82
C ARG A 147 -21.80 -19.64 16.41
N ARG A 148 -21.01 -19.82 17.46
CA ARG A 148 -20.16 -18.77 18.07
C ARG A 148 -19.24 -18.22 16.98
N GLY A 149 -19.53 -17.00 16.53
CA GLY A 149 -18.61 -16.25 15.69
C GLY A 149 -17.58 -15.56 16.58
N TYR A 150 -16.34 -16.02 16.55
CA TYR A 150 -15.21 -15.27 17.07
C TYR A 150 -14.97 -14.08 16.13
N ARG A 151 -15.21 -12.86 16.62
CA ARG A 151 -14.84 -11.62 15.92
C ARG A 151 -13.34 -11.40 16.14
N SER A 152 -12.57 -11.27 15.06
CA SER A 152 -11.19 -10.78 15.13
C SER A 152 -11.21 -9.32 15.54
N ILE A 153 -10.38 -8.95 16.51
CA ILE A 153 -10.20 -7.56 16.92
C ILE A 153 -9.18 -6.95 15.95
N VAL A 154 -9.66 -6.18 14.98
CA VAL A 154 -8.79 -5.34 14.15
C VAL A 154 -8.43 -4.10 14.95
N ALA A 155 -7.20 -3.61 14.84
CA ALA A 155 -6.65 -2.47 15.59
C ALA A 155 -7.45 -1.15 15.44
N ALA A 156 -8.46 -1.11 14.56
CA ALA A 156 -9.27 0.06 14.24
C ALA A 156 -10.42 0.34 15.22
N SER A 157 -10.95 -0.67 15.92
CA SER A 157 -12.07 -0.49 16.87
C SER A 157 -11.59 -0.63 18.32
N PRO A 158 -12.18 0.11 19.28
CA PRO A 158 -11.98 -0.19 20.69
C PRO A 158 -12.26 -1.69 20.94
N PRO A 159 -11.40 -2.40 21.70
CA PRO A 159 -11.59 -3.82 21.96
C PRO A 159 -12.99 -4.08 22.53
N THR A 160 -13.71 -5.07 21.99
CA THR A 160 -14.97 -5.49 22.62
C THR A 160 -14.67 -6.22 23.93
N GLU A 161 -15.26 -5.75 25.03
CA GLU A 161 -15.18 -6.44 26.31
C GLU A 161 -15.83 -7.83 26.17
N ALA A 162 -15.04 -8.88 26.39
CA ALA A 162 -15.61 -10.18 26.68
C ALA A 162 -16.13 -10.14 28.12
N ALA A 163 -17.37 -10.62 28.34
CA ALA A 163 -17.84 -10.83 29.70
C ALA A 163 -16.86 -11.77 30.41
N VAL A 164 -16.37 -11.36 31.58
CA VAL A 164 -15.56 -12.20 32.46
C VAL A 164 -16.46 -13.32 32.97
N ILE A 165 -16.61 -14.37 32.17
CA ILE A 165 -17.17 -15.64 32.62
C ILE A 165 -16.06 -16.29 33.45
N ALA A 166 -16.39 -16.84 34.62
CA ALA A 166 -15.44 -17.58 35.44
C ALA A 166 -14.88 -18.76 34.63
N THR A 167 -13.74 -18.55 33.99
CA THR A 167 -12.95 -19.55 33.30
C THR A 167 -11.66 -19.75 34.09
N GLU A 168 -11.07 -20.94 33.95
CA GLU A 168 -9.74 -21.21 34.49
C GLU A 168 -8.74 -20.13 33.99
N PRO A 169 -7.73 -19.76 34.81
CA PRO A 169 -6.68 -18.84 34.39
C PRO A 169 -6.01 -19.32 33.10
N LEU A 170 -5.73 -18.40 32.17
CA LEU A 170 -5.00 -18.75 30.95
C LEU A 170 -3.62 -19.33 31.28
N THR A 171 -3.26 -20.44 30.65
CA THR A 171 -1.91 -21.00 30.73
C THR A 171 -1.07 -20.59 29.52
N LYS A 172 0.23 -20.90 29.54
CA LYS A 172 1.10 -20.67 28.37
C LYS A 172 0.62 -21.47 27.17
N GLU A 173 0.14 -22.70 27.39
CA GLU A 173 -0.39 -23.60 26.37
C GLU A 173 -1.64 -23.01 25.69
N ASP A 174 -2.49 -22.27 26.43
CA ASP A 174 -3.61 -21.54 25.82
C ASP A 174 -3.15 -20.44 24.86
N LEU A 175 -2.06 -19.73 25.20
CA LEU A 175 -1.49 -18.68 24.35
C LEU A 175 -0.81 -19.27 23.11
N VAL A 176 -0.15 -20.42 23.24
CA VAL A 176 0.39 -21.20 22.11
C VAL A 176 -0.76 -21.69 21.24
N GLY A 177 -1.81 -22.27 21.84
CA GLY A 177 -3.03 -22.70 21.18
C GLY A 177 -3.74 -21.56 20.44
N TYR A 178 -3.71 -20.34 20.98
CA TYR A 178 -4.24 -19.14 20.33
C TYR A 178 -3.55 -18.87 18.98
N LEU A 179 -2.21 -18.96 18.92
CA LEU A 179 -1.44 -18.77 17.68
C LEU A 179 -1.65 -19.94 16.71
N ALA A 180 -1.57 -21.17 17.21
CA ALA A 180 -1.75 -22.39 16.43
C ALA A 180 -3.15 -22.48 15.78
N ALA A 181 -4.18 -21.89 16.40
CA ALA A 181 -5.52 -21.75 15.82
C ALA A 181 -5.57 -20.88 14.54
N GLY A 182 -4.47 -20.19 14.20
CA GLY A 182 -4.29 -19.51 12.93
C GLY A 182 -4.04 -20.43 11.73
N CYS A 183 -3.64 -21.69 11.98
CA CYS A 183 -3.35 -22.67 10.94
C CYS A 183 -4.58 -22.92 10.05
N LYS A 184 -4.40 -22.77 8.73
CA LYS A 184 -5.45 -22.95 7.71
C LYS A 184 -4.95 -23.83 6.57
N PRO A 185 -5.77 -24.76 6.06
CA PRO A 185 -5.42 -25.45 4.83
C PRO A 185 -5.34 -24.46 3.65
N LYS A 186 -4.55 -24.79 2.63
CA LYS A 186 -4.12 -23.87 1.56
C LYS A 186 -5.28 -23.21 0.82
N GLU A 187 -6.39 -23.92 0.61
CA GLU A 187 -7.61 -23.39 -0.03
C GLU A 187 -8.31 -22.28 0.78
N LYS A 188 -8.02 -22.20 2.09
CA LYS A 188 -8.53 -21.14 2.98
C LYS A 188 -7.54 -20.00 3.17
N TRP A 189 -6.36 -20.04 2.56
CA TRP A 189 -5.41 -18.95 2.61
C TRP A 189 -5.97 -17.70 1.93
N ARG A 190 -5.74 -16.55 2.54
CA ARG A 190 -6.21 -15.24 2.08
C ARG A 190 -5.10 -14.21 2.17
N ILE A 191 -5.29 -13.11 1.46
CA ILE A 191 -4.40 -11.97 1.36
C ILE A 191 -5.11 -10.81 2.04
N GLY A 192 -4.62 -10.38 3.20
CA GLY A 192 -5.03 -9.10 3.80
C GLY A 192 -4.00 -8.04 3.46
N THR A 193 -4.42 -6.82 3.14
CA THR A 193 -3.50 -5.72 2.82
C THR A 193 -3.89 -4.50 3.62
N GLU A 194 -2.89 -3.87 4.24
CA GLU A 194 -3.06 -2.68 5.04
C GLU A 194 -2.18 -1.58 4.45
N HIS A 195 -2.68 -0.35 4.39
CA HIS A 195 -1.86 0.77 3.96
C HIS A 195 -2.28 2.08 4.61
N GLU A 196 -1.28 2.90 4.89
CA GLU A 196 -1.42 4.22 5.49
C GLU A 196 -1.12 5.30 4.44
N LYS A 197 -1.66 6.51 4.66
CA LYS A 197 -1.42 7.66 3.79
C LYS A 197 -1.58 8.96 4.57
N PHE A 198 -0.78 9.97 4.23
CA PHE A 198 -0.87 11.28 4.87
C PHE A 198 -1.93 12.14 4.19
N GLY A 199 -2.92 12.59 4.96
CA GLY A 199 -3.85 13.63 4.53
C GLY A 199 -3.23 15.02 4.67
N PHE A 200 -3.44 15.91 3.70
CA PHE A 200 -2.94 17.29 3.75
C PHE A 200 -3.88 18.29 3.08
N GLU A 201 -3.73 19.58 3.37
CA GLU A 201 -4.49 20.68 2.73
C GLU A 201 -3.79 21.15 1.44
N PHE A 202 -4.49 21.26 0.30
CA PHE A 202 -3.87 21.68 -0.95
C PHE A 202 -3.26 23.10 -0.90
N GLY A 203 -3.89 24.02 -0.18
CA GLY A 203 -3.47 25.42 -0.15
C GLY A 203 -2.22 25.69 0.70
N THR A 204 -2.02 24.91 1.76
CA THR A 204 -0.97 25.16 2.76
C THR A 204 0.04 24.01 2.86
N LEU A 205 -0.30 22.85 2.28
CA LEU A 205 0.37 21.56 2.43
C LEU A 205 0.37 21.03 3.87
N ARG A 206 -0.34 21.67 4.81
CA ARG A 206 -0.40 21.29 6.23
C ARG A 206 -1.05 19.91 6.40
N PRO A 207 -0.65 19.13 7.42
CA PRO A 207 -1.31 17.85 7.70
C PRO A 207 -2.78 18.07 8.06
N MET A 208 -3.66 17.15 7.66
CA MET A 208 -5.08 17.20 8.00
C MET A 208 -5.30 17.14 9.51
N LYS A 209 -6.06 18.09 10.04
CA LYS A 209 -6.46 18.13 11.45
C LYS A 209 -7.54 17.09 11.72
N TYR A 210 -7.73 16.77 13.01
CA TYR A 210 -8.76 15.82 13.43
C TYR A 210 -10.16 16.23 12.95
N GLU A 211 -10.51 17.52 12.99
CA GLU A 211 -11.83 18.01 12.58
C GLU A 211 -12.11 17.71 11.09
N GLN A 212 -11.11 17.90 10.23
CA GLN A 212 -11.20 17.57 8.80
C GLN A 212 -11.28 16.06 8.58
N ILE A 213 -10.52 15.27 9.35
CA ILE A 213 -10.60 13.81 9.30
C ILE A 213 -11.99 13.33 9.74
N ALA A 214 -12.54 13.89 10.81
CA ALA A 214 -13.85 13.52 11.33
C ALA A 214 -14.98 13.85 10.33
N GLU A 215 -14.92 15.02 9.70
CA GLU A 215 -15.83 15.39 8.61
C GLU A 215 -15.73 14.39 7.44
N LEU A 216 -14.51 14.05 7.00
CA LEU A 216 -14.31 13.06 5.95
C LEU A 216 -14.88 11.68 6.32
N LEU A 217 -14.64 11.21 7.56
CA LEU A 217 -15.16 9.92 8.02
C LEU A 217 -16.70 9.93 8.07
N HIS A 218 -17.33 11.03 8.52
CA HIS A 218 -18.79 11.15 8.49
C HIS A 218 -19.33 11.13 7.06
N SER A 219 -18.71 11.87 6.15
CA SER A 219 -19.10 11.92 4.73
C SER A 219 -18.96 10.57 4.03
N ILE A 220 -17.88 9.83 4.28
CA ILE A 220 -17.70 8.46 3.76
C ILE A 220 -18.76 7.52 4.35
N ALA A 221 -19.01 7.58 5.66
CA ALA A 221 -20.02 6.76 6.32
C ALA A 221 -21.41 6.94 5.71
N GLU A 222 -21.80 8.19 5.46
CA GLU A 222 -23.14 8.54 4.99
C GLU A 222 -23.32 8.26 3.50
N ARG A 223 -22.29 8.47 2.67
CA ARG A 223 -22.39 8.27 1.22
C ARG A 223 -22.21 6.82 0.80
N PHE A 224 -21.37 6.06 1.52
CA PHE A 224 -20.93 4.72 1.11
C PHE A 224 -21.30 3.64 2.12
N ASP A 225 -22.21 3.93 3.06
CA ASP A 225 -22.76 2.99 4.03
C ASP A 225 -21.69 2.26 4.87
N TRP A 226 -20.79 3.03 5.47
CA TRP A 226 -19.85 2.51 6.47
C TRP A 226 -20.38 2.73 7.89
N GLU A 227 -20.17 1.75 8.76
CA GLU A 227 -20.47 1.84 10.19
C GLU A 227 -19.43 2.73 10.89
N LYS A 228 -19.89 3.73 11.65
CA LYS A 228 -19.04 4.68 12.39
C LYS A 228 -18.41 3.99 13.61
N VAL A 229 -17.09 4.09 13.76
CA VAL A 229 -16.37 3.62 14.95
C VAL A 229 -16.09 4.81 15.87
N ILE A 230 -16.63 4.77 17.09
CA ILE A 230 -16.61 5.88 18.05
C ILE A 230 -15.83 5.51 19.31
N GLU A 231 -14.97 6.42 19.79
CA GLU A 231 -14.30 6.39 21.09
C GLU A 231 -14.54 7.74 21.77
N ASP A 232 -15.06 7.76 23.01
CA ASP A 232 -15.36 8.99 23.77
C ASP A 232 -16.04 10.11 22.93
N ASP A 233 -17.12 9.76 22.24
CA ASP A 233 -17.91 10.63 21.35
C ASP A 233 -17.16 11.18 20.11
N LYS A 234 -15.95 10.69 19.84
CA LYS A 234 -15.13 11.01 18.67
C LYS A 234 -15.19 9.88 17.66
N ILE A 235 -15.51 10.20 16.41
CA ILE A 235 -15.34 9.25 15.31
C ILE A 235 -13.83 9.06 15.06
N ILE A 236 -13.38 7.81 15.10
CA ILE A 236 -11.95 7.45 14.98
C ILE A 236 -11.68 6.42 13.88
N GLY A 237 -12.73 6.03 13.15
CA GLY A 237 -12.64 5.06 12.07
C GLY A 237 -13.99 4.67 11.51
N LEU A 238 -13.96 3.78 10.53
CA LEU A 238 -15.13 3.23 9.86
C LEU A 238 -14.99 1.73 9.68
N LYS A 239 -16.12 1.04 9.53
CA LYS A 239 -16.16 -0.40 9.25
C LYS A 239 -17.18 -0.73 8.17
N GLN A 240 -16.78 -1.61 7.24
CA GLN A 240 -17.69 -2.16 6.24
C GLN A 240 -17.34 -3.63 5.99
N GLY A 241 -18.20 -4.53 6.47
CA GLY A 241 -17.95 -5.97 6.41
C GLY A 241 -16.66 -6.35 7.14
N LYS A 242 -15.63 -6.73 6.38
CA LYS A 242 -14.28 -7.09 6.89
C LYS A 242 -13.24 -5.99 6.68
N GLN A 243 -13.59 -4.89 6.01
CA GLN A 243 -12.73 -3.73 5.83
C GLN A 243 -12.88 -2.78 7.00
N ASN A 244 -11.79 -2.11 7.37
CA ASN A 244 -11.78 -1.06 8.38
C ASN A 244 -10.94 0.12 7.91
N ILE A 245 -11.42 1.32 8.19
CA ILE A 245 -10.64 2.55 8.09
C ILE A 245 -10.27 2.97 9.52
N SER A 246 -8.99 3.21 9.76
CA SER A 246 -8.45 3.63 11.06
C SER A 246 -7.57 4.87 10.93
N LEU A 247 -7.33 5.51 12.07
CA LEU A 247 -6.39 6.61 12.21
C LEU A 247 -5.19 6.19 13.05
N GLU A 248 -3.99 6.42 12.53
CA GLU A 248 -2.73 6.35 13.26
C GLU A 248 -2.48 7.62 14.10
N PRO A 249 -1.48 7.66 15.02
CA PRO A 249 -1.33 8.75 15.99
C PRO A 249 -1.28 10.15 15.39
N GLY A 250 -0.63 10.30 14.24
CA GLY A 250 -0.48 11.55 13.49
C GLY A 250 -1.61 11.87 12.51
N GLY A 251 -2.71 11.09 12.52
CA GLY A 251 -3.82 11.24 11.59
C GLY A 251 -3.58 10.59 10.23
N GLN A 252 -2.56 9.74 10.10
CA GLN A 252 -2.39 8.92 8.90
C GLN A 252 -3.63 8.04 8.72
N PHE A 253 -4.18 8.05 7.50
CA PHE A 253 -5.50 7.51 7.21
C PHE A 253 -5.40 6.12 6.60
N GLU A 254 -5.56 5.11 7.44
CA GLU A 254 -5.32 3.71 7.13
C GLU A 254 -6.54 3.04 6.49
N LEU A 255 -6.29 2.09 5.59
CA LEU A 255 -7.24 1.01 5.28
C LEU A 255 -6.62 -0.32 5.72
N SER A 256 -7.34 -1.07 6.55
CA SER A 256 -7.13 -2.50 6.75
C SER A 256 -8.16 -3.25 5.91
N GLY A 257 -7.69 -3.84 4.82
CA GLY A 257 -8.50 -4.50 3.80
C GLY A 257 -9.08 -5.85 4.24
N ALA A 258 -10.05 -6.35 3.49
CA ALA A 258 -10.60 -7.67 3.75
C ALA A 258 -9.60 -8.78 3.40
N PRO A 259 -9.67 -9.95 4.05
CA PRO A 259 -8.95 -11.13 3.61
C PRO A 259 -9.56 -11.67 2.31
N VAL A 260 -8.89 -11.41 1.18
CA VAL A 260 -9.32 -11.76 -0.18
C VAL A 260 -8.50 -12.91 -0.78
N GLU A 261 -8.95 -13.50 -1.89
CA GLU A 261 -8.33 -14.69 -2.48
C GLU A 261 -7.26 -14.34 -3.52
N THR A 262 -7.46 -13.22 -4.22
CA THR A 262 -6.64 -12.80 -5.37
C THR A 262 -6.14 -11.37 -5.21
N LEU A 263 -5.00 -11.09 -5.81
CA LEU A 263 -4.39 -9.77 -5.88
C LEU A 263 -5.24 -8.80 -6.73
N HIS A 264 -6.02 -9.33 -7.68
CA HIS A 264 -7.02 -8.54 -8.40
C HIS A 264 -8.07 -7.96 -7.44
N GLN A 265 -8.55 -8.76 -6.48
CA GLN A 265 -9.47 -8.28 -5.45
C GLN A 265 -8.80 -7.27 -4.52
N THR A 266 -7.54 -7.50 -4.12
CA THR A 266 -6.75 -6.55 -3.33
C THR A 266 -6.66 -5.18 -4.01
N CYS A 267 -6.29 -5.17 -5.29
CA CYS A 267 -6.15 -3.91 -6.05
C CYS A 267 -7.50 -3.25 -6.36
N ALA A 268 -8.58 -4.03 -6.54
CA ALA A 268 -9.92 -3.50 -6.69
C ALA A 268 -10.42 -2.85 -5.39
N GLU A 269 -10.16 -3.47 -4.24
CA GLU A 269 -10.48 -2.93 -2.91
C GLU A 269 -9.74 -1.62 -2.65
N LEU A 270 -8.42 -1.61 -2.89
CA LEU A 270 -7.60 -0.40 -2.80
C LEU A 270 -8.14 0.73 -3.70
N ASN A 271 -8.47 0.42 -4.96
CA ASN A 271 -9.01 1.41 -5.89
C ASN A 271 -10.38 1.93 -5.41
N SER A 272 -11.25 1.05 -4.90
CA SER A 272 -12.54 1.45 -4.33
C SER A 272 -12.36 2.45 -3.19
N HIS A 273 -11.46 2.14 -2.24
CA HIS A 273 -11.15 3.03 -1.12
C HIS A 273 -10.62 4.39 -1.57
N LEU A 274 -9.63 4.41 -2.46
CA LEU A 274 -9.07 5.67 -2.97
C LEU A 274 -10.13 6.51 -3.69
N GLN A 275 -11.03 5.89 -4.47
CA GLN A 275 -12.14 6.59 -5.12
C GLN A 275 -13.14 7.17 -4.11
N GLN A 276 -13.47 6.42 -3.05
CA GLN A 276 -14.38 6.91 -2.00
C GLN A 276 -13.81 8.11 -1.25
N VAL A 277 -12.51 8.06 -0.91
CA VAL A 277 -11.82 9.17 -0.27
C VAL A 277 -11.72 10.38 -1.22
N LYS A 278 -11.34 10.15 -2.48
CA LYS A 278 -11.21 11.19 -3.52
C LYS A 278 -12.54 11.87 -3.87
N ALA A 279 -13.66 11.22 -3.60
CA ALA A 279 -14.98 11.81 -3.82
C ALA A 279 -15.26 13.07 -2.99
N PHE A 280 -14.44 13.33 -1.95
CA PHE A 280 -14.56 14.49 -1.05
C PHE A 280 -13.32 15.40 -1.05
N THR A 281 -12.23 15.01 -1.73
CA THR A 281 -10.95 15.75 -1.67
C THR A 281 -11.06 17.17 -2.24
N GLU A 282 -11.79 17.36 -3.35
CA GLU A 282 -11.95 18.67 -3.97
C GLU A 282 -12.80 19.62 -3.12
N GLU A 283 -13.94 19.13 -2.59
CA GLU A 283 -14.87 19.91 -1.77
C GLU A 283 -14.22 20.37 -0.46
N MET A 284 -13.43 19.50 0.16
CA MET A 284 -12.76 19.78 1.42
C MET A 284 -11.39 20.45 1.25
N GLY A 285 -10.88 20.58 0.01
CA GLY A 285 -9.57 21.15 -0.26
C GLY A 285 -8.39 20.32 0.30
N ILE A 286 -8.56 19.00 0.40
CA ILE A 286 -7.58 18.06 0.96
C ILE A 286 -7.05 17.08 -0.08
N GLY A 287 -5.81 16.62 0.07
CA GLY A 287 -5.18 15.57 -0.73
C GLY A 287 -4.62 14.45 0.14
N PHE A 288 -4.23 13.35 -0.51
CA PHE A 288 -3.57 12.22 0.17
C PHE A 288 -2.26 11.85 -0.50
N LEU A 289 -1.24 11.64 0.32
CA LEU A 289 0.14 11.37 -0.08
C LEU A 289 0.56 9.94 0.26
N GLY A 290 1.12 9.24 -0.73
CA GLY A 290 1.73 7.91 -0.55
C GLY A 290 3.25 7.97 -0.41
N ILE A 291 3.76 8.11 0.81
CA ILE A 291 5.20 8.21 1.10
C ILE A 291 5.51 7.58 2.46
N GLY A 292 6.72 7.04 2.65
CA GLY A 292 7.09 6.33 3.88
C GLY A 292 7.24 7.23 5.11
N PHE A 293 7.62 8.50 4.92
CA PHE A 293 7.85 9.46 5.99
C PHE A 293 7.40 10.85 5.56
N HIS A 294 6.83 11.61 6.49
CA HIS A 294 6.29 12.94 6.20
C HIS A 294 7.39 13.91 5.71
N PRO A 295 7.33 14.43 4.46
CA PRO A 295 8.48 15.06 3.83
C PRO A 295 8.75 16.51 4.25
N LYS A 296 7.74 17.23 4.76
CA LYS A 296 7.80 18.70 4.94
C LYS A 296 7.71 19.20 6.38
N TRP A 297 6.82 18.65 7.19
CA TRP A 297 6.49 19.19 8.52
C TRP A 297 7.26 18.49 9.64
N GLY A 298 7.69 19.28 10.62
CA GLY A 298 8.30 18.80 11.86
C GLY A 298 7.26 18.19 12.80
N ILE A 299 7.71 17.44 13.81
CA ILE A 299 6.84 16.71 14.74
C ILE A 299 5.80 17.60 15.44
N ASN A 300 6.17 18.82 15.83
CA ASN A 300 5.29 19.76 16.53
C ASN A 300 4.13 20.29 15.67
N GLU A 301 4.20 20.07 14.36
CA GLU A 301 3.21 20.52 13.40
C GLU A 301 2.25 19.38 12.99
N ILE A 302 2.47 18.16 13.49
CA ILE A 302 1.62 17.00 13.24
C ILE A 302 0.49 16.96 14.28
N PRO A 303 -0.78 16.81 13.86
CA PRO A 303 -1.91 16.72 14.78
C PRO A 303 -1.90 15.40 15.55
N VAL A 304 -2.51 15.41 16.73
CA VAL A 304 -2.64 14.23 17.60
C VAL A 304 -4.07 13.70 17.50
N MET A 305 -4.23 12.42 17.17
CA MET A 305 -5.55 11.80 17.11
C MET A 305 -6.10 11.51 18.52
N PRO A 306 -7.41 11.75 18.76
CA PRO A 306 -8.02 11.61 20.08
C PRO A 306 -8.33 10.14 20.39
N LYS A 307 -7.29 9.32 20.56
CA LYS A 307 -7.39 7.89 20.93
C LYS A 307 -6.57 7.65 22.20
N GLY A 308 -7.22 7.22 23.29
CA GLY A 308 -6.61 7.13 24.61
C GLY A 308 -5.37 6.23 24.65
N ARG A 309 -5.34 5.19 23.81
CA ARG A 309 -4.16 4.32 23.67
C ARG A 309 -2.91 5.07 23.23
N TYR A 310 -3.04 6.09 22.39
CA TYR A 310 -1.89 6.79 21.83
C TYR A 310 -1.23 7.74 22.82
N GLU A 311 -1.97 8.26 23.80
CA GLU A 311 -1.40 9.03 24.91
C GLU A 311 -0.41 8.18 25.71
N ILE A 312 -0.81 6.96 26.09
CA ILE A 312 0.02 6.01 26.84
C ILE A 312 1.31 5.71 26.07
N VAL A 313 1.20 5.38 24.78
CA VAL A 313 2.35 5.03 23.94
C VAL A 313 3.26 6.25 23.73
N THR A 314 2.70 7.43 23.49
CA THR A 314 3.46 8.68 23.33
C THR A 314 4.29 9.00 24.58
N ASN A 315 3.72 8.81 25.77
CA ASN A 315 4.42 9.03 27.03
C ASN A 315 5.51 7.99 27.31
N TYR A 316 5.43 6.80 26.70
CA TYR A 316 6.39 5.72 26.88
C TYR A 316 7.57 5.78 25.91
N MET A 317 7.34 6.16 24.64
CA MET A 317 8.38 6.12 23.59
C MET A 317 9.72 6.79 23.97
N PRO A 318 9.76 7.99 24.60
CA PRO A 318 11.02 8.64 24.98
C PRO A 318 11.85 7.85 26.00
N LYS A 319 11.27 6.85 26.68
CA LYS A 319 11.95 6.01 27.67
C LYS A 319 12.69 4.82 27.05
N VAL A 320 12.40 4.49 25.78
CA VAL A 320 12.85 3.23 25.14
C VAL A 320 13.57 3.41 23.81
N GLY A 321 13.53 4.61 23.22
CA GLY A 321 14.23 4.92 21.97
C GLY A 321 14.13 6.39 21.60
N THR A 322 14.91 6.85 20.63
CA THR A 322 14.92 8.26 20.19
C THR A 322 13.98 8.55 19.02
N PHE A 323 13.56 7.52 18.26
CA PHE A 323 12.71 7.68 17.08
C PHE A 323 11.25 7.24 17.26
N GLY A 324 10.87 6.73 18.44
CA GLY A 324 9.53 6.18 18.65
C GLY A 324 8.40 7.19 18.45
N ILE A 325 8.63 8.47 18.75
CA ILE A 325 7.67 9.55 18.45
C ILE A 325 7.53 9.73 16.93
N ASP A 326 8.62 9.72 16.18
CA ASP A 326 8.57 9.86 14.72
C ASP A 326 7.90 8.67 14.03
N MET A 327 8.11 7.46 14.56
CA MET A 327 7.39 6.26 14.12
C MET A 327 5.88 6.49 14.18
N MET A 328 5.39 6.93 15.34
CA MET A 328 3.96 7.14 15.59
C MET A 328 3.33 8.21 14.69
N TYR A 329 4.00 9.35 14.55
CA TYR A 329 3.37 10.55 14.01
C TYR A 329 3.77 10.87 12.56
N ARG A 330 4.92 10.37 12.08
CA ARG A 330 5.50 10.79 10.80
C ARG A 330 5.78 9.66 9.82
N THR A 331 5.35 8.42 10.08
CA THR A 331 5.53 7.30 9.13
C THR A 331 4.23 6.81 8.49
N CYS A 332 4.32 6.22 7.30
CA CYS A 332 3.26 5.47 6.63
C CYS A 332 3.83 4.19 5.99
N SER A 333 3.12 3.08 6.10
CA SER A 333 3.51 1.77 5.55
C SER A 333 2.48 1.21 4.58
N VAL A 334 2.92 0.23 3.77
CA VAL A 334 2.04 -0.80 3.22
C VAL A 334 2.49 -2.16 3.73
N GLN A 335 1.53 -2.97 4.16
CA GLN A 335 1.74 -4.25 4.83
C GLN A 335 0.85 -5.32 4.19
N VAL A 336 1.27 -6.58 4.27
CA VAL A 336 0.44 -7.73 3.85
C VAL A 336 0.41 -8.78 4.94
N ASN A 337 -0.77 -9.35 5.13
CA ASN A 337 -1.11 -10.35 6.12
C ASN A 337 -1.36 -11.67 5.39
N LEU A 338 -0.54 -12.70 5.67
CA LEU A 338 -0.59 -14.00 5.00
C LEU A 338 -0.71 -15.17 5.98
N ASP A 339 -1.50 -16.15 5.57
CA ASP A 339 -1.76 -17.38 6.31
C ASP A 339 -0.65 -18.45 6.20
N PHE A 340 -0.65 -19.37 7.17
CA PHE A 340 0.16 -20.59 7.22
C PHE A 340 -0.70 -21.82 7.53
N SER A 341 -0.25 -23.01 7.15
CA SER A 341 -1.02 -24.26 7.31
C SER A 341 -0.68 -25.09 8.53
N SER A 342 0.51 -24.91 9.09
CA SER A 342 1.03 -25.63 10.25
C SER A 342 2.12 -24.83 10.92
N GLU A 343 2.61 -25.28 12.07
CA GLU A 343 3.79 -24.71 12.71
C GLU A 343 5.03 -24.79 11.81
N ALA A 344 5.24 -25.92 11.12
CA ALA A 344 6.36 -26.09 10.19
C ALA A 344 6.29 -25.10 9.01
N ASP A 345 5.10 -24.89 8.43
CA ASP A 345 4.89 -23.89 7.37
C ASP A 345 5.07 -22.46 7.90
N MET A 346 4.60 -22.18 9.13
CA MET A 346 4.81 -20.91 9.82
C MET A 346 6.30 -20.63 9.99
N ILE A 347 7.07 -21.56 10.55
CA ILE A 347 8.53 -21.41 10.74
C ILE A 347 9.22 -21.12 9.41
N LYS A 348 8.89 -21.89 8.36
CA LYS A 348 9.47 -21.74 7.03
C LYS A 348 9.19 -20.35 6.45
N LYS A 349 7.94 -19.90 6.48
CA LYS A 349 7.54 -18.57 5.99
C LYS A 349 8.10 -17.43 6.85
N PHE A 350 8.18 -17.61 8.16
CA PHE A 350 8.72 -16.58 9.06
C PHE A 350 10.23 -16.38 8.83
N ARG A 351 11.01 -17.46 8.75
CA ARG A 351 12.44 -17.38 8.41
C ARG A 351 12.68 -16.75 7.04
N ALA A 352 11.93 -17.20 6.02
CA ALA A 352 12.02 -16.68 4.67
C ALA A 352 11.68 -15.18 4.59
N SER A 353 10.58 -14.76 5.24
CA SER A 353 10.15 -13.37 5.26
C SER A 353 11.14 -12.47 6.00
N LEU A 354 11.64 -12.87 7.17
CA LEU A 354 12.69 -12.10 7.87
C LEU A 354 13.96 -11.97 7.03
N ALA A 355 14.42 -13.05 6.40
CA ALA A 355 15.61 -13.01 5.55
C ALA A 355 15.45 -12.05 4.36
N LEU A 356 14.27 -12.04 3.73
CA LEU A 356 13.99 -11.20 2.56
C LEU A 356 13.45 -9.81 2.91
N GLN A 357 13.11 -9.53 4.17
CA GLN A 357 12.49 -8.25 4.55
C GLN A 357 13.36 -7.05 4.14
N PRO A 358 14.70 -7.05 4.31
CA PRO A 358 15.55 -5.97 3.81
C PRO A 358 15.43 -5.75 2.30
N ILE A 359 15.21 -6.82 1.51
CA ILE A 359 15.00 -6.71 0.07
C ILE A 359 13.69 -5.97 -0.23
N ALA A 360 12.61 -6.34 0.45
CA ALA A 360 11.35 -5.61 0.33
C ALA A 360 11.54 -4.13 0.73
N THR A 361 12.21 -3.85 1.85
CA THR A 361 12.53 -2.47 2.26
C THR A 361 13.27 -1.71 1.16
N ALA A 362 14.24 -2.33 0.47
CA ALA A 362 14.94 -1.72 -0.67
C ALA A 362 14.00 -1.39 -1.84
N LEU A 363 13.21 -2.39 -2.28
CA LEU A 363 12.33 -2.27 -3.44
C LEU A 363 11.26 -1.19 -3.25
N PHE A 364 10.83 -1.00 -2.00
CA PHE A 364 9.77 -0.07 -1.62
C PHE A 364 10.29 1.22 -0.97
N ALA A 365 11.60 1.44 -0.88
CA ALA A 365 12.17 2.63 -0.22
C ALA A 365 11.64 3.93 -0.83
N ASN A 366 10.94 4.73 -0.01
CA ASN A 366 10.19 5.90 -0.49
C ASN A 366 10.08 6.96 0.61
N SER A 367 11.16 7.28 1.32
CA SER A 367 11.15 8.32 2.37
C SER A 367 12.45 9.12 2.51
N PRO A 368 12.91 9.81 1.45
CA PRO A 368 14.22 10.48 1.44
C PRO A 368 14.24 11.88 2.04
N PHE A 369 13.10 12.44 2.45
CA PHE A 369 13.01 13.82 2.93
C PHE A 369 12.59 13.90 4.40
N THR A 370 13.13 14.88 5.11
CA THR A 370 12.70 15.29 6.45
C THR A 370 12.72 16.81 6.49
N GLU A 371 11.62 17.41 6.92
CA GLU A 371 11.51 18.88 7.13
C GLU A 371 11.94 19.70 5.90
N GLY A 372 11.56 19.21 4.72
CA GLY A 372 11.80 19.88 3.44
C GLY A 372 13.17 19.63 2.81
N LYS A 373 14.00 18.74 3.36
CA LYS A 373 15.36 18.48 2.86
C LYS A 373 15.67 16.98 2.76
N PRO A 374 16.59 16.57 1.86
CA PRO A 374 17.16 15.23 1.87
C PRO A 374 17.74 14.87 3.25
N ASN A 375 17.39 13.70 3.77
CA ASN A 375 17.74 13.28 5.13
C ASN A 375 18.91 12.28 5.20
N GLY A 376 19.48 11.90 4.04
CA GLY A 376 20.61 10.97 3.95
C GLY A 376 20.22 9.48 3.94
N TYR A 377 18.92 9.18 3.87
CA TYR A 377 18.38 7.82 3.76
C TYR A 377 17.49 7.69 2.52
N LEU A 378 17.33 6.46 2.03
CA LEU A 378 16.33 6.11 1.02
C LEU A 378 15.01 5.71 1.69
N SER A 379 15.11 5.02 2.84
CA SER A 379 13.98 4.78 3.74
C SER A 379 14.30 5.29 5.14
N MET A 380 13.94 6.55 5.42
CA MET A 380 13.97 7.09 6.79
C MET A 380 12.99 6.35 7.70
N ARG A 381 11.85 5.92 7.16
CA ARG A 381 10.90 5.10 7.91
C ARG A 381 11.55 3.84 8.47
N SER A 382 12.26 3.07 7.64
CA SER A 382 12.97 1.87 8.12
C SER A 382 14.05 2.20 9.16
N GLN A 383 14.79 3.29 8.97
CA GLN A 383 15.76 3.77 9.95
C GLN A 383 15.12 4.09 11.31
N ILE A 384 13.94 4.69 11.33
CA ILE A 384 13.20 5.01 12.57
C ILE A 384 12.90 3.74 13.39
N TRP A 385 12.57 2.62 12.74
CA TRP A 385 12.29 1.35 13.41
C TRP A 385 13.52 0.71 14.07
N THR A 386 14.75 1.20 13.83
CA THR A 386 15.96 0.67 14.48
C THR A 386 16.16 1.21 15.89
N ASP A 387 15.51 2.31 16.26
CA ASP A 387 15.63 2.94 17.59
C ASP A 387 14.27 3.49 18.07
N THR A 388 13.22 2.70 17.82
CA THR A 388 11.86 2.95 18.33
C THR A 388 11.68 2.35 19.73
N ASP A 389 11.85 1.02 19.86
CA ASP A 389 11.87 0.29 21.14
C ASP A 389 12.47 -1.10 20.90
N ASN A 390 13.69 -1.32 21.38
CA ASN A 390 14.46 -2.53 21.11
C ASN A 390 13.87 -3.82 21.72
N ASN A 391 12.88 -3.73 22.62
CA ASN A 391 12.19 -4.92 23.14
C ASN A 391 11.19 -5.49 22.13
N ARG A 392 10.68 -4.67 21.21
CA ARG A 392 9.55 -5.02 20.34
C ARG A 392 9.82 -4.86 18.85
N THR A 393 11.02 -4.47 18.43
CA THR A 393 11.38 -4.29 17.02
C THR A 393 12.50 -5.22 16.58
N GLY A 394 12.81 -5.22 15.28
CA GLY A 394 13.99 -5.87 14.71
C GLY A 394 13.74 -7.22 14.04
N MET A 395 14.85 -7.95 13.81
CA MET A 395 14.90 -9.17 12.98
C MET A 395 14.58 -10.46 13.73
N LEU A 396 14.36 -10.40 15.06
CA LEU A 396 14.10 -11.56 15.91
C LEU A 396 15.05 -12.75 15.65
N PRO A 397 16.36 -12.63 15.96
CA PRO A 397 17.37 -13.65 15.64
C PRO A 397 16.99 -15.09 16.03
N PHE A 398 16.32 -15.25 17.17
CA PHE A 398 15.90 -16.55 17.70
C PHE A 398 14.94 -17.32 16.77
N VAL A 399 14.31 -16.66 15.79
CA VAL A 399 13.47 -17.32 14.77
C VAL A 399 14.28 -18.29 13.90
N PHE A 400 15.61 -18.08 13.81
CA PHE A 400 16.51 -18.94 13.05
C PHE A 400 17.08 -20.11 13.87
N ASP A 401 16.84 -20.16 15.19
CA ASP A 401 17.27 -21.28 16.04
C ASP A 401 16.47 -22.55 15.71
N ASP A 402 17.11 -23.72 15.78
CA ASP A 402 16.45 -25.01 15.52
C ASP A 402 15.26 -25.29 16.47
N SER A 403 15.27 -24.70 17.67
CA SER A 403 14.19 -24.81 18.66
C SER A 403 12.96 -23.94 18.35
N PHE A 404 13.02 -23.07 17.34
CA PHE A 404 11.97 -22.10 17.09
C PHE A 404 10.64 -22.73 16.71
N GLY A 405 9.57 -22.24 17.35
CA GLY A 405 8.19 -22.60 17.11
C GLY A 405 7.24 -21.59 17.78
N PHE A 406 5.94 -21.89 17.83
CA PHE A 406 4.95 -21.04 18.50
C PHE A 406 5.30 -20.80 19.96
N GLU A 407 5.79 -21.82 20.66
CA GLU A 407 6.13 -21.74 22.08
C GLU A 407 7.21 -20.68 22.36
N GLN A 408 8.31 -20.70 21.59
CA GLN A 408 9.39 -19.72 21.75
C GLN A 408 8.93 -18.30 21.38
N TYR A 409 8.01 -18.14 20.40
CA TYR A 409 7.41 -16.84 20.11
C TYR A 409 6.51 -16.35 21.25
N VAL A 410 5.76 -17.25 21.92
CA VAL A 410 4.97 -16.92 23.11
C VAL A 410 5.89 -16.49 24.25
N ASP A 411 7.00 -17.19 24.51
CA ASP A 411 7.96 -16.77 25.54
C ASP A 411 8.52 -15.37 25.25
N TYR A 412 8.94 -15.11 24.00
CA TYR A 412 9.34 -13.78 23.57
C TYR A 412 8.26 -12.73 23.86
N ALA A 413 7.03 -12.97 23.40
CA ALA A 413 5.92 -12.02 23.57
C ALA A 413 5.52 -11.81 25.05
N LEU A 414 5.64 -12.83 25.90
CA LEU A 414 5.40 -12.71 27.35
C LEU A 414 6.40 -11.78 28.05
N ASP A 415 7.63 -11.72 27.52
CA ASP A 415 8.72 -10.92 28.07
C ASP A 415 8.79 -9.50 27.44
N VAL A 416 8.09 -9.26 26.32
CA VAL A 416 7.90 -7.89 25.79
C VAL A 416 7.06 -7.08 26.80
N PRO A 417 7.51 -5.89 27.23
CA PRO A 417 6.74 -5.05 28.14
C PRO A 417 5.41 -4.62 27.53
N MET A 418 4.34 -4.68 28.32
CA MET A 418 3.01 -4.23 27.93
C MET A 418 2.98 -2.71 27.71
N TYR A 419 1.96 -2.23 26.99
CA TYR A 419 1.59 -0.81 26.97
C TYR A 419 0.35 -0.53 27.81
N PHE A 420 -0.71 -1.29 27.58
CA PHE A 420 -1.99 -1.06 28.22
C PHE A 420 -2.84 -2.32 28.19
N ILE A 421 -3.88 -2.32 29.01
CA ILE A 421 -5.03 -3.22 28.86
C ILE A 421 -6.30 -2.39 28.64
N TYR A 422 -7.39 -3.05 28.25
CA TYR A 422 -8.66 -2.38 28.01
C TYR A 422 -9.75 -2.89 28.97
N ARG A 423 -10.30 -2.01 29.80
CA ARG A 423 -11.33 -2.33 30.80
C ARG A 423 -12.30 -1.15 30.95
N LYS A 424 -13.58 -1.43 31.10
CA LYS A 424 -14.66 -0.45 31.31
C LYS A 424 -14.59 0.69 30.29
N LYS A 425 -14.41 0.32 29.02
CA LYS A 425 -14.20 1.21 27.87
C LYS A 425 -12.98 2.14 27.95
N LYS A 426 -12.01 1.88 28.82
CA LYS A 426 -10.81 2.70 29.01
C LYS A 426 -9.54 1.90 28.81
N TYR A 427 -8.53 2.58 28.25
CA TYR A 427 -7.17 2.09 28.25
C TYR A 427 -6.53 2.36 29.62
N ILE A 428 -6.02 1.31 30.26
CA ILE A 428 -5.30 1.40 31.53
C ILE A 428 -3.82 1.27 31.21
N ASP A 429 -3.02 2.26 31.61
CA ASP A 429 -1.57 2.27 31.43
C ASP A 429 -0.93 1.10 32.20
N CYS A 430 -0.26 0.22 31.45
CA CYS A 430 0.55 -0.89 31.96
C CYS A 430 1.95 -0.82 31.34
N SER A 431 2.40 0.38 30.96
CA SER A 431 3.62 0.59 30.22
C SER A 431 4.84 0.16 31.04
N GLY A 432 5.66 -0.72 30.45
CA GLY A 432 6.83 -1.30 31.14
C GLY A 432 6.50 -2.51 32.04
N MET A 433 5.23 -2.91 32.19
CA MET A 433 4.84 -4.08 32.99
C MET A 433 4.94 -5.39 32.21
N SER A 434 5.00 -6.51 32.93
CA SER A 434 5.15 -7.83 32.33
C SER A 434 3.80 -8.53 32.11
N PHE A 435 3.61 -9.11 30.91
CA PHE A 435 2.44 -9.97 30.66
C PHE A 435 2.52 -11.27 31.49
N ARG A 436 3.73 -11.77 31.78
CA ARG A 436 3.95 -12.90 32.71
C ARG A 436 3.41 -12.60 34.11
N GLU A 437 3.67 -11.39 34.62
CA GLU A 437 3.12 -10.95 35.90
C GLU A 437 1.60 -10.80 35.85
N PHE A 438 1.05 -10.38 34.71
CA PHE A 438 -0.38 -10.33 34.50
C PHE A 438 -1.02 -11.72 34.56
N MET A 439 -0.44 -12.72 33.88
CA MET A 439 -0.90 -14.11 34.00
C MET A 439 -0.86 -14.65 35.44
N ALA A 440 0.07 -14.14 36.26
CA ALA A 440 0.16 -14.49 37.67
C ALA A 440 -0.76 -13.69 38.60
N GLY A 441 -1.58 -12.77 38.07
CA GLY A 441 -2.45 -11.88 38.85
C GLY A 441 -1.70 -10.81 39.65
N LYS A 442 -0.48 -10.45 39.21
CA LYS A 442 0.46 -9.60 39.97
C LYS A 442 0.63 -8.19 39.37
N LEU A 443 -0.25 -7.74 38.49
CA LEU A 443 -0.17 -6.36 37.99
C LEU A 443 -0.39 -5.35 39.14
N PRO A 444 0.53 -4.41 39.39
CA PRO A 444 0.42 -3.47 40.51
C PRO A 444 -0.86 -2.62 40.50
N HIS A 445 -1.32 -2.21 39.33
CA HIS A 445 -2.53 -1.38 39.18
C HIS A 445 -3.83 -2.17 39.20
N LEU A 446 -3.76 -3.50 39.08
CA LEU A 446 -4.92 -4.40 38.99
C LEU A 446 -4.62 -5.72 39.72
N PRO A 447 -4.40 -5.66 41.04
CA PRO A 447 -4.01 -6.85 41.80
C PRO A 447 -5.12 -7.91 41.74
N GLY A 448 -4.73 -9.13 41.38
CA GLY A 448 -5.64 -10.28 41.26
C GLY A 448 -6.42 -10.37 39.95
N GLU A 449 -6.35 -9.36 39.06
CA GLU A 449 -6.92 -9.52 37.72
C GLU A 449 -6.04 -10.43 36.85
N LEU A 450 -6.70 -11.27 36.04
CA LEU A 450 -6.07 -12.21 35.12
C LEU A 450 -6.34 -11.80 33.66
N PRO A 451 -5.42 -12.11 32.73
CA PRO A 451 -5.59 -11.77 31.33
C PRO A 451 -6.68 -12.62 30.66
N THR A 452 -7.31 -12.03 29.66
CA THR A 452 -8.18 -12.70 28.70
C THR A 452 -7.46 -12.90 27.37
N LEU A 453 -8.01 -13.70 26.46
CA LEU A 453 -7.47 -13.81 25.09
C LEU A 453 -7.55 -12.49 24.32
N ASN A 454 -8.47 -11.59 24.68
CA ASN A 454 -8.52 -10.25 24.11
C ASN A 454 -7.33 -9.40 24.58
N ASP A 455 -6.89 -9.54 25.84
CA ASP A 455 -5.69 -8.87 26.33
C ASP A 455 -4.44 -9.41 25.64
N TRP A 456 -4.40 -10.72 25.37
CA TRP A 456 -3.32 -11.34 24.60
C TRP A 456 -3.29 -10.84 23.14
N GLU A 457 -4.43 -10.80 22.45
CA GLU A 457 -4.53 -10.25 21.09
C GLU A 457 -4.11 -8.78 21.05
N LEU A 458 -4.51 -7.99 22.05
CA LEU A 458 -4.11 -6.59 22.20
C LEU A 458 -2.60 -6.46 22.40
N HIS A 459 -2.02 -7.26 23.29
CA HIS A 459 -0.58 -7.26 23.58
C HIS A 459 0.26 -7.63 22.35
N LEU A 460 -0.10 -8.71 21.64
CA LEU A 460 0.54 -9.09 20.37
C LEU A 460 0.47 -7.95 19.34
N GLY A 461 -0.62 -7.19 19.32
CA GLY A 461 -0.78 -6.00 18.47
C GLY A 461 0.20 -4.87 18.77
N THR A 462 0.84 -4.87 19.94
CA THR A 462 1.84 -3.87 20.35
C THR A 462 3.29 -4.28 20.04
N ILE A 463 3.53 -5.48 19.53
CA ILE A 463 4.87 -5.92 19.13
C ILE A 463 5.09 -5.49 17.67
N TYR A 464 6.27 -4.98 17.29
CA TYR A 464 6.53 -4.39 15.97
C TYR A 464 7.85 -4.86 15.31
N PRO A 465 8.12 -6.17 15.21
CA PRO A 465 9.26 -6.68 14.45
C PRO A 465 9.11 -6.40 12.94
N GLU A 466 10.17 -6.68 12.19
CA GLU A 466 10.17 -6.63 10.72
C GLU A 466 9.13 -7.57 10.08
N VAL A 467 8.90 -8.71 10.73
CA VAL A 467 7.80 -9.64 10.44
C VAL A 467 7.16 -10.05 11.76
N ARG A 468 5.84 -9.92 11.86
CA ARG A 468 5.08 -10.21 13.09
C ARG A 468 4.27 -11.48 12.96
N LEU A 469 4.24 -12.28 14.02
CA LEU A 469 3.38 -13.46 14.12
C LEU A 469 2.18 -13.15 15.03
N LYS A 470 0.99 -13.32 14.47
CA LYS A 470 -0.28 -13.50 15.18
C LYS A 470 -0.87 -14.83 14.75
N ARG A 471 -2.19 -14.89 14.51
CA ARG A 471 -2.85 -16.02 13.82
C ARG A 471 -2.59 -16.05 12.31
N TYR A 472 -1.65 -15.22 11.85
CA TYR A 472 -1.18 -15.03 10.49
C TYR A 472 0.18 -14.30 10.60
N LEU A 473 0.96 -14.28 9.52
CA LEU A 473 2.21 -13.52 9.43
C LEU A 473 1.95 -12.16 8.78
N GLU A 474 2.59 -11.12 9.29
CA GLU A 474 2.49 -9.75 8.78
C GLU A 474 3.87 -9.24 8.37
N MET A 475 4.02 -8.85 7.10
CA MET A 475 5.28 -8.33 6.57
C MET A 475 5.24 -6.80 6.60
N ARG A 476 6.18 -6.19 7.33
CA ARG A 476 6.03 -4.81 7.83
C ARG A 476 7.09 -3.83 7.33
N GLY A 477 8.09 -4.29 6.56
CA GLY A 477 9.25 -3.47 6.20
C GLY A 477 9.02 -2.40 5.12
N ALA A 478 7.89 -2.42 4.38
CA ALA A 478 7.72 -1.55 3.20
C ALA A 478 7.13 -0.17 3.53
N ASP A 479 7.71 0.86 2.92
CA ASP A 479 7.17 2.23 2.93
C ASP A 479 5.90 2.32 2.07
N ALA A 480 4.96 3.17 2.47
CA ALA A 480 3.84 3.53 1.60
C ALA A 480 4.34 4.23 0.32
N GLY A 481 3.61 4.05 -0.78
CA GLY A 481 4.02 4.55 -2.10
C GLY A 481 2.85 4.67 -3.07
N SER A 482 3.15 4.80 -4.36
CA SER A 482 2.13 4.89 -5.42
C SER A 482 1.10 3.74 -5.37
N TRP A 483 -0.05 3.90 -6.02
CA TRP A 483 -1.03 2.81 -6.16
C TRP A 483 -0.40 1.52 -6.70
N GLY A 484 0.51 1.63 -7.67
CA GLY A 484 1.23 0.48 -8.22
C GLY A 484 2.10 -0.22 -7.16
N SER A 485 2.76 0.56 -6.28
CA SER A 485 3.53 0.03 -5.15
C SER A 485 2.63 -0.65 -4.12
N LEU A 486 1.48 -0.05 -3.78
CA LEU A 486 0.54 -0.65 -2.82
C LEU A 486 0.02 -2.01 -3.29
N CYS A 487 -0.23 -2.17 -4.59
CA CYS A 487 -0.59 -3.45 -5.22
C CYS A 487 0.59 -4.42 -5.35
N ALA A 488 1.81 -3.92 -5.56
CA ALA A 488 2.99 -4.74 -5.76
C ALA A 488 3.47 -5.40 -4.46
N LEU A 489 3.32 -4.77 -3.30
CA LEU A 489 3.75 -5.34 -2.01
C LEU A 489 3.08 -6.69 -1.70
N PRO A 490 1.74 -6.82 -1.69
CA PRO A 490 1.11 -8.11 -1.48
C PRO A 490 1.46 -9.10 -2.60
N ALA A 491 1.57 -8.62 -3.85
CA ALA A 491 1.97 -9.47 -4.97
C ALA A 491 3.35 -10.09 -4.79
N PHE A 492 4.30 -9.30 -4.27
CA PHE A 492 5.66 -9.72 -4.00
C PHE A 492 5.69 -10.90 -3.03
N TRP A 493 5.05 -10.78 -1.87
CA TRP A 493 5.06 -11.83 -0.86
C TRP A 493 4.19 -13.03 -1.23
N VAL A 494 3.04 -12.83 -1.88
CA VAL A 494 2.18 -13.93 -2.35
C VAL A 494 2.91 -14.76 -3.40
N GLY A 495 3.63 -14.12 -4.32
CA GLY A 495 4.44 -14.80 -5.33
C GLY A 495 5.55 -15.66 -4.75
N LEU A 496 6.09 -15.29 -3.59
CA LEU A 496 7.13 -16.04 -2.91
C LEU A 496 6.58 -17.16 -2.01
N PHE A 497 5.45 -16.94 -1.33
CA PHE A 497 5.04 -17.82 -0.22
C PHE A 497 3.81 -18.68 -0.46
N TYR A 498 2.97 -18.35 -1.45
CA TYR A 498 1.75 -19.13 -1.75
C TYR A 498 1.95 -20.18 -2.85
N ASP A 499 3.19 -20.33 -3.30
CA ASP A 499 3.66 -21.41 -4.16
C ASP A 499 4.80 -22.17 -3.45
N GLU A 500 4.70 -23.49 -3.40
CA GLU A 500 5.63 -24.33 -2.62
C GLU A 500 7.03 -24.35 -3.23
N VAL A 501 7.13 -24.32 -4.56
CA VAL A 501 8.41 -24.28 -5.28
C VAL A 501 9.10 -22.93 -5.05
N ALA A 502 8.37 -21.82 -5.17
CA ALA A 502 8.91 -20.49 -4.89
C ALA A 502 9.40 -20.36 -3.44
N LEU A 503 8.60 -20.83 -2.47
CA LEU A 503 8.97 -20.80 -1.06
C LEU A 503 10.21 -21.67 -0.79
N GLN A 504 10.32 -22.84 -1.43
CA GLN A 504 11.51 -23.68 -1.31
C GLN A 504 12.75 -22.99 -1.90
N ASN A 505 12.63 -22.39 -3.09
CA ASN A 505 13.74 -21.65 -3.71
C ASN A 505 14.24 -20.51 -2.82
N VAL A 506 13.33 -19.79 -2.15
CA VAL A 506 13.71 -18.74 -1.17
C VAL A 506 14.47 -19.33 0.01
N VAL A 507 14.00 -20.45 0.55
CA VAL A 507 14.66 -21.13 1.67
C VAL A 507 16.06 -21.57 1.26
N ASP A 508 16.21 -22.20 0.09
CA ASP A 508 17.50 -22.67 -0.41
C ASP A 508 18.46 -21.50 -0.68
N MET A 509 17.96 -20.40 -1.25
CA MET A 509 18.72 -19.18 -1.54
C MET A 509 19.23 -18.45 -0.28
N THR A 510 18.55 -18.62 0.85
CA THR A 510 18.86 -17.92 2.11
C THR A 510 19.45 -18.83 3.18
N ALA A 511 19.70 -20.11 2.85
CA ALA A 511 20.14 -21.13 3.79
C ALA A 511 21.55 -20.88 4.35
N ASP A 512 22.46 -20.33 3.54
CA ASP A 512 23.85 -20.04 3.91
C ASP A 512 24.05 -18.64 4.51
N TRP A 513 23.00 -17.81 4.54
CA TRP A 513 23.09 -16.45 5.07
C TRP A 513 23.25 -16.51 6.59
N THR A 514 24.34 -15.94 7.08
CA THR A 514 24.56 -15.78 8.51
C THR A 514 23.57 -14.77 9.11
N LEU A 515 23.35 -14.84 10.43
CA LEU A 515 22.56 -13.84 11.14
C LEU A 515 23.18 -12.43 11.00
N GLU A 516 24.51 -12.34 11.01
CA GLU A 516 25.24 -11.09 10.81
C GLU A 516 24.95 -10.48 9.44
N GLU A 517 24.97 -11.27 8.37
CA GLU A 517 24.62 -10.80 7.02
C GLU A 517 23.18 -10.30 6.93
N LYS A 518 22.23 -11.02 7.54
CA LYS A 518 20.82 -10.61 7.60
C LYS A 518 20.63 -9.27 8.34
N LEU A 519 21.30 -9.10 9.49
CA LEU A 519 21.28 -7.85 10.27
C LEU A 519 21.98 -6.71 9.52
N MET A 520 23.10 -7.00 8.87
CA MET A 520 23.86 -6.05 8.06
C MET A 520 23.04 -5.57 6.85
N LEU A 521 22.33 -6.47 6.17
CA LEU A 521 21.41 -6.12 5.09
C LEU A 521 20.31 -5.17 5.59
N ARG A 522 19.66 -5.48 6.72
CA ARG A 522 18.65 -4.58 7.32
C ARG A 522 19.19 -3.17 7.54
N ASN A 523 20.39 -3.06 8.12
CA ASN A 523 20.97 -1.77 8.47
C ASN A 523 21.50 -0.98 7.26
N LYS A 524 22.01 -1.66 6.22
CA LYS A 524 22.57 -1.00 5.03
C LYS A 524 21.52 -0.63 3.99
N VAL A 525 20.44 -1.41 3.87
CA VAL A 525 19.46 -1.20 2.80
C VAL A 525 18.71 0.11 2.92
N THR A 526 18.70 0.71 4.12
CA THR A 526 18.17 2.06 4.36
C THR A 526 18.95 3.15 3.60
N LYS A 527 20.19 2.87 3.19
CA LYS A 527 21.09 3.80 2.48
C LYS A 527 21.44 3.37 1.05
N THR A 528 21.35 2.07 0.73
CA THR A 528 21.76 1.53 -0.58
C THR A 528 20.78 0.49 -1.11
N ALA A 529 20.40 0.59 -2.39
CA ALA A 529 19.52 -0.38 -3.05
C ALA A 529 20.25 -1.67 -3.48
N LEU A 530 19.49 -2.76 -3.63
CA LEU A 530 19.99 -4.05 -4.10
C LEU A 530 20.03 -4.16 -5.63
N LYS A 531 20.98 -4.95 -6.15
CA LYS A 531 21.05 -5.37 -7.55
C LYS A 531 20.57 -6.82 -7.70
N ARG A 532 19.52 -6.99 -8.51
CA ARG A 532 19.00 -8.20 -9.19
C ARG A 532 18.83 -9.48 -8.36
N HIS A 533 17.59 -9.98 -8.27
CA HIS A 533 17.28 -11.41 -8.14
C HIS A 533 16.12 -11.76 -9.07
N SER A 534 16.21 -12.92 -9.73
CA SER A 534 15.25 -13.42 -10.71
C SER A 534 14.68 -14.75 -10.21
N GLU A 535 13.34 -14.81 -10.12
CA GLU A 535 12.44 -15.97 -10.30
C GLU A 535 11.22 -15.79 -9.37
N MET A 536 10.26 -14.97 -9.81
CA MET A 536 8.96 -14.76 -9.16
C MET A 536 7.85 -15.55 -9.89
N ASP A 537 8.13 -16.82 -10.21
CA ASP A 537 7.21 -17.66 -10.99
C ASP A 537 6.00 -18.15 -10.18
N GLY A 538 5.97 -17.94 -8.87
CA GLY A 538 4.87 -18.40 -8.01
C GLY A 538 3.53 -17.76 -8.35
N LEU A 539 3.51 -16.50 -8.83
CA LEU A 539 2.27 -15.87 -9.30
C LEU A 539 1.77 -16.49 -10.61
N GLU A 540 2.67 -16.93 -11.49
CA GLU A 540 2.29 -17.65 -12.72
C GLU A 540 1.73 -19.04 -12.38
N ARG A 541 2.37 -19.77 -11.45
CA ARG A 541 1.89 -21.08 -10.99
C ARG A 541 0.56 -21.04 -10.24
N ARG A 542 0.22 -19.92 -9.58
CA ARG A 542 -1.13 -19.68 -9.04
C ARG A 542 -2.22 -19.59 -10.11
N GLY A 543 -1.88 -19.28 -11.36
CA GLY A 543 -2.80 -19.34 -12.50
C GLY A 543 -3.82 -18.19 -12.61
N PHE A 544 -3.76 -17.19 -11.73
CA PHE A 544 -4.69 -16.05 -11.72
C PHE A 544 -4.25 -14.87 -12.60
N LYS A 545 -3.12 -14.98 -13.32
CA LYS A 545 -2.56 -13.90 -14.16
C LYS A 545 -2.25 -12.63 -13.36
N GLU A 546 -1.62 -12.81 -12.19
CA GLU A 546 -1.36 -11.74 -11.21
C GLU A 546 0.06 -11.13 -11.33
N SER A 547 0.93 -11.70 -12.17
CA SER A 547 2.33 -11.25 -12.33
C SER A 547 2.47 -9.79 -12.73
N GLY A 548 1.49 -9.23 -13.44
CA GLY A 548 1.48 -7.82 -13.83
C GLY A 548 1.50 -6.84 -12.65
N PHE A 549 1.11 -7.27 -11.44
CA PHE A 549 1.21 -6.42 -10.24
C PHE A 549 2.66 -6.22 -9.77
N LEU A 550 3.61 -7.04 -10.23
CA LEU A 550 5.04 -6.88 -9.93
C LEU A 550 5.75 -5.85 -10.80
N ASN A 551 5.13 -5.38 -11.91
CA ASN A 551 5.76 -4.46 -12.86
C ASN A 551 6.41 -3.23 -12.17
N ALA A 552 5.79 -2.71 -11.12
CA ALA A 552 6.29 -1.55 -10.38
C ALA A 552 7.62 -1.82 -9.67
N VAL A 553 7.80 -3.04 -9.12
CA VAL A 553 9.04 -3.44 -8.42
C VAL A 553 10.04 -4.10 -9.35
N GLU A 554 9.60 -4.72 -10.44
CA GLU A 554 10.49 -5.24 -11.49
C GLU A 554 11.33 -4.11 -12.11
N GLU A 555 10.74 -2.93 -12.31
CA GLU A 555 11.47 -1.78 -12.82
C GLU A 555 12.56 -1.31 -11.85
N VAL A 556 12.26 -1.29 -10.55
CA VAL A 556 13.25 -0.98 -9.50
C VAL A 556 14.36 -2.03 -9.49
N ALA A 557 14.02 -3.32 -9.51
CA ALA A 557 15.00 -4.40 -9.52
C ALA A 557 15.89 -4.40 -10.78
N ARG A 558 15.32 -4.03 -11.94
CA ARG A 558 16.01 -3.96 -13.23
C ARG A 558 16.97 -2.78 -13.33
N THR A 559 16.55 -1.63 -12.81
CA THR A 559 17.35 -0.39 -12.89
C THR A 559 18.30 -0.22 -11.72
N GLY A 560 17.97 -0.82 -10.57
CA GLY A 560 18.62 -0.55 -9.29
C GLY A 560 18.30 0.83 -8.72
N VAL A 561 17.27 1.51 -9.24
CA VAL A 561 16.87 2.87 -8.83
C VAL A 561 15.54 2.82 -8.08
N THR A 562 15.58 3.13 -6.79
CA THR A 562 14.43 3.14 -5.88
C THR A 562 13.47 4.30 -6.13
N PRO A 563 12.22 4.23 -5.65
CA PRO A 563 11.32 5.39 -5.64
C PRO A 563 11.95 6.61 -4.94
N ALA A 564 12.62 6.41 -3.81
CA ALA A 564 13.34 7.47 -3.10
C ALA A 564 14.42 8.15 -3.94
N GLU A 565 15.22 7.40 -4.69
CA GLU A 565 16.24 7.96 -5.58
C GLU A 565 15.63 8.80 -6.71
N LYS A 566 14.48 8.37 -7.27
CA LYS A 566 13.75 9.16 -8.27
C LYS A 566 13.25 10.48 -7.68
N LEU A 567 12.75 10.47 -6.45
CA LEU A 567 12.33 11.69 -5.75
C LEU A 567 13.52 12.62 -5.49
N LEU A 568 14.68 12.08 -5.10
CA LEU A 568 15.91 12.86 -4.92
C LEU A 568 16.40 13.48 -6.23
N GLU A 569 16.34 12.75 -7.34
CA GLU A 569 16.68 13.28 -8.67
C GLU A 569 15.77 14.46 -9.05
N MET A 570 14.46 14.34 -8.83
CA MET A 570 13.50 15.42 -9.07
C MET A 570 13.74 16.62 -8.15
N TYR A 571 14.01 16.38 -6.86
CA TYR A 571 14.36 17.41 -5.88
C TYR A 571 15.59 18.22 -6.33
N HIS A 572 16.66 17.55 -6.74
CA HIS A 572 17.88 18.21 -7.20
C HIS A 572 17.78 18.80 -8.62
N GLY A 573 16.82 18.34 -9.42
CA GLY A 573 16.54 18.81 -10.76
C GLY A 573 15.32 19.73 -10.83
N GLU A 574 14.21 19.20 -11.36
CA GLU A 574 13.02 19.97 -11.72
C GLU A 574 12.32 20.70 -10.56
N TRP A 575 12.47 20.25 -9.32
CA TRP A 575 11.81 20.87 -8.17
C TRP A 575 12.67 21.95 -7.50
N THR A 576 13.87 22.22 -8.03
CA THR A 576 14.73 23.33 -7.56
C THR A 576 14.96 23.31 -6.04
N GLN A 577 15.19 22.14 -5.47
CA GLN A 577 15.42 21.91 -4.04
C GLN A 577 14.23 22.29 -3.14
N SER A 578 13.01 22.16 -3.66
CA SER A 578 11.78 22.20 -2.86
C SER A 578 11.13 20.82 -2.81
N VAL A 579 10.60 20.44 -1.66
CA VAL A 579 9.77 19.23 -1.54
C VAL A 579 8.32 19.46 -1.93
N ASP A 580 7.86 20.71 -2.03
CA ASP A 580 6.44 21.01 -2.25
C ASP A 580 5.83 20.31 -3.48
N PRO A 581 6.55 20.17 -4.62
CA PRO A 581 6.03 19.42 -5.76
C PRO A 581 5.76 17.92 -5.47
N VAL A 582 6.35 17.33 -4.43
CA VAL A 582 6.07 15.94 -4.02
C VAL A 582 4.59 15.74 -3.72
N PHE A 583 3.91 16.75 -3.16
CA PHE A 583 2.49 16.72 -2.82
C PHE A 583 1.57 16.67 -4.06
N GLN A 584 2.10 16.97 -5.24
CA GLN A 584 1.41 16.79 -6.51
C GLN A 584 1.90 15.56 -7.26
N HIS A 585 3.20 15.26 -7.19
CA HIS A 585 3.82 14.17 -7.95
C HIS A 585 3.34 12.78 -7.51
N ILE A 586 3.15 12.57 -6.21
CA ILE A 586 2.69 11.29 -5.62
C ILE A 586 1.33 11.43 -4.92
N LEU A 587 0.49 12.33 -5.42
CA LEU A 587 -0.91 12.48 -5.03
C LEU A 587 -1.74 11.28 -5.52
N TYR A 588 -2.63 10.75 -4.67
CA TYR A 588 -3.57 9.68 -5.05
C TYR A 588 -4.77 10.17 -5.89
#